data_AF-A0A227J621-F1
#
_entry.id   AF-A0A227J621-F1
#
_cell.length_a   1.000
_cell.length_b   1.000
_cell.length_c   1.000
_cell.angle_alpha   90.00
_cell.angle_beta   90.00
_cell.angle_gamma   90.00
#
_symmetry.space_group_name_H-M   'P 1'
#
loop_
_entity.id
_entity.type
_entity.pdbx_description
1 polymer ?
#
loop_
_entity_poly.entity_id
_entity_poly.type
_entity_poly.pdbx_seq_one_letter_code
_entity_poly.pdbx_strand_id
1 'polypeptide(L)'
;ILAFGYAYALTRSCMPFKGLFHILGTAPILAPSLLPAISLIFLFGNQGVAKELLGGHSVYGVIGISMGLIFWTFPHALMILTTSLRTSDARLYEAARALKTSPMKTFFMVTLPAAKYGLISTL
;
A
#
# COMPACT_ATOMS: atom_id res chain seq x y z
N ILE A 1 -2.58 3.73 -5.06
CA ILE A 1 -1.31 3.39 -5.75
C ILE A 1 -0.30 2.75 -4.79
N LEU A 2 0.12 3.43 -3.71
CA LEU A 2 1.08 2.91 -2.74
C LEU A 2 0.70 1.52 -2.20
N ALA A 3 -0.54 1.36 -1.71
CA ALA A 3 -1.04 0.09 -1.19
C ALA A 3 -1.04 -1.02 -2.26
N PHE A 4 -1.34 -0.70 -3.52
CA PHE A 4 -1.32 -1.66 -4.62
C PHE A 4 0.11 -2.13 -4.92
N GLY A 5 1.06 -1.20 -5.03
CA GLY A 5 2.47 -1.54 -5.23
C GLY A 5 3.01 -2.40 -4.09
N TYR A 6 2.66 -2.05 -2.85
CA TYR A 6 3.04 -2.82 -1.66
C TYR A 6 2.42 -4.22 -1.66
N ALA A 7 1.11 -4.33 -1.93
CA ALA A 7 0.41 -5.60 -2.04
C ALA A 7 0.97 -6.47 -3.17
N TYR A 8 1.28 -5.88 -4.32
CA TYR A 8 1.89 -6.57 -5.45
C TYR A 8 3.29 -7.09 -5.12
N ALA A 9 4.14 -6.27 -4.49
CA ALA A 9 5.44 -6.71 -4.02
C ALA A 9 5.31 -7.87 -3.02
N LEU A 10 4.41 -7.75 -2.03
CA LEU A 10 4.16 -8.82 -1.07
C LEU A 10 3.62 -10.08 -1.73
N THR A 11 2.76 -10.02 -2.74
CA THR A 11 2.06 -11.21 -3.25
C THR A 11 2.75 -11.85 -4.46
N ARG A 12 3.42 -11.06 -5.30
CA ARG A 12 3.90 -11.48 -6.61
C ARG A 12 5.41 -11.30 -6.82
N SER A 13 6.15 -10.84 -5.81
CA SER A 13 7.63 -10.80 -5.86
C SER A 13 8.27 -11.85 -4.93
N CYS A 14 9.53 -12.19 -5.22
CA CYS A 14 10.38 -13.02 -4.37
C CYS A 14 11.21 -12.17 -3.38
N MET A 15 10.65 -11.06 -2.88
CA MET A 15 11.39 -10.15 -1.99
C MET A 15 11.80 -10.84 -0.68
N PRO A 16 13.01 -10.56 -0.16
CA PRO A 16 13.43 -11.04 1.15
C PRO A 16 12.59 -10.40 2.27
N PHE A 17 12.52 -11.06 3.42
CA PHE A 17 11.82 -10.57 4.63
C PHE A 17 10.34 -10.21 4.45
N LYS A 18 9.65 -10.87 3.52
CA LYS A 18 8.22 -10.65 3.24
C LYS A 18 7.31 -10.66 4.48
N GLY A 19 7.61 -11.49 5.48
CA GLY A 19 6.89 -11.51 6.75
C GLY A 19 7.02 -10.19 7.53
N LEU A 20 8.23 -9.63 7.58
CA LEU A 20 8.50 -8.34 8.23
C LEU A 20 7.73 -7.21 7.53
N PHE A 21 7.80 -7.12 6.20
CA PHE A 21 7.04 -6.12 5.45
C PHE A 21 5.52 -6.32 5.61
N HIS A 22 5.04 -7.56 5.66
CA HIS A 22 3.63 -7.79 5.94
C HIS A 22 3.21 -7.22 7.30
N ILE A 23 4.00 -7.48 8.35
CA ILE A 23 3.76 -6.95 9.70
C ILE A 23 3.86 -5.42 9.70
N LEU A 24 4.88 -4.82 9.07
CA LEU A 24 5.03 -3.36 9.01
C LEU A 24 3.86 -2.69 8.28
N GLY A 25 3.38 -3.30 7.21
CA GLY A 25 2.25 -2.77 6.44
C GLY A 25 0.92 -2.85 7.17
N THR A 26 0.73 -3.83 8.06
CA THR A 26 -0.52 -4.02 8.83
C THR A 26 -0.44 -3.50 10.26
N ALA A 27 0.76 -3.24 10.79
CA ALA A 27 1.00 -2.74 12.14
C ALA A 27 0.17 -1.51 12.50
N PRO A 28 -0.09 -0.54 11.60
CA PRO A 28 -0.93 0.61 11.94
C PRO A 28 -2.34 0.27 12.44
N ILE A 29 -2.90 -0.90 12.10
CA ILE A 29 -4.20 -1.36 12.61
C ILE A 29 -4.17 -1.58 14.13
N LEU A 30 -3.00 -1.94 14.68
CA LEU A 30 -2.84 -2.21 16.11
C LEU A 30 -2.73 -0.91 16.93
N ALA A 31 -2.35 0.18 16.28
CA ALA A 31 -2.21 1.47 16.96
C ALA A 31 -3.59 2.09 17.23
N PRO A 32 -3.84 2.61 18.43
CA PRO A 32 -5.06 3.38 18.68
C PRO A 32 -5.09 4.61 17.77
N SER A 33 -6.26 5.02 17.30
CA SER A 33 -6.43 6.08 16.29
C SER A 33 -5.75 7.41 16.62
N LEU A 34 -5.62 7.73 17.91
CA LEU A 34 -4.97 8.93 18.40
C LEU A 34 -3.43 8.91 18.20
N LEU A 35 -2.82 7.72 18.26
CA LEU A 35 -1.37 7.57 18.28
C LEU A 35 -0.72 7.97 16.95
N PRO A 36 -1.22 7.58 15.77
CA PRO A 36 -0.71 8.09 14.49
C PRO A 36 -0.83 9.60 14.34
N ALA A 37 -1.94 10.19 14.80
CA ALA A 37 -2.17 11.62 14.73
C ALA A 37 -1.14 12.39 15.58
N ILE A 38 -0.95 11.96 16.83
CA ILE A 38 0.04 12.55 17.73
C ILE A 38 1.47 12.35 17.19
N SER A 39 1.77 11.18 16.61
CA SER A 39 3.07 10.88 16.01
C SER A 39 3.38 11.81 14.84
N LEU A 40 2.38 12.10 14.00
CA LEU A 40 2.50 13.05 12.90
C LEU A 40 2.80 14.47 13.41
N ILE A 41 2.17 14.88 14.52
CA ILE A 41 2.43 16.18 15.16
C ILE A 41 3.83 16.23 15.77
N PHE A 42 4.32 15.15 16.41
CA PHE A 42 5.69 15.11 16.93
C PHE A 42 6.75 15.13 15.83
N LEU A 43 6.46 14.54 14.67
CA LEU A 43 7.39 14.56 13.54
C LEU A 43 7.37 15.90 12.81
N PHE A 44 6.19 16.42 12.50
CA PHE A 44 6.01 17.52 11.53
C PHE A 44 5.35 18.78 12.11
N GLY A 45 5.04 18.80 13.40
CA GLY A 45 4.49 19.97 14.09
C GLY A 45 5.48 21.12 14.19
N ASN A 46 5.07 22.20 14.87
CA ASN A 46 5.87 23.43 14.92
C ASN A 46 7.26 23.26 15.55
N GLN A 47 7.41 22.30 16.45
CA GLN A 47 8.67 21.88 17.09
C GLN A 47 9.07 20.44 16.69
N GLY A 48 8.54 19.93 15.57
CA GLY A 48 8.79 18.56 15.14
C GLY A 48 10.18 18.38 14.54
N VAL A 49 10.77 17.20 14.78
CA VAL A 49 12.12 16.84 14.30
C VAL A 49 12.26 16.82 12.77
N ALA A 50 11.17 16.61 12.04
CA ALA A 50 11.13 16.54 10.58
C ALA A 50 10.32 17.68 9.95
N LYS A 51 10.07 18.77 10.68
CA LYS A 51 9.30 19.93 10.17
C LYS A 51 9.89 20.51 8.88
N GLU A 52 11.22 20.60 8.79
CA GLU A 52 11.91 21.18 7.63
C GLU A 52 11.62 20.39 6.33
N LEU A 53 11.31 19.10 6.44
CA LEU A 53 10.96 18.24 5.31
C LEU A 53 9.64 18.65 4.64
N LEU A 54 8.80 19.42 5.34
CA LEU A 54 7.58 20.01 4.77
C LEU A 54 7.84 21.28 3.94
N GLY A 55 9.10 21.72 3.79
CA GLY A 55 9.44 22.84 2.89
C GLY A 55 8.78 24.17 3.28
N GLY A 56 8.54 24.40 4.57
CA GLY A 56 7.88 25.60 5.08
C GLY A 56 6.36 25.48 5.22
N HIS A 57 5.75 24.38 4.78
CA HIS A 57 4.33 24.12 4.99
C HIS A 57 4.03 23.57 6.39
N SER A 58 2.80 23.79 6.85
CA SER A 58 2.32 23.34 8.15
C SER A 58 1.63 21.97 8.06
N VAL A 59 1.91 21.08 9.02
CA VAL A 59 1.18 19.82 9.17
C VAL A 59 -0.28 20.04 9.58
N TYR A 60 -0.63 21.19 10.18
CA TYR A 60 -1.99 21.47 10.63
C TYR A 60 -2.96 21.87 9.50
N GLY A 61 -2.59 21.65 8.24
CA GLY A 61 -3.42 21.90 7.06
C GLY A 61 -3.66 20.65 6.22
N VAL A 62 -3.96 20.86 4.94
CA VAL A 62 -4.28 19.78 3.97
C VAL A 62 -3.22 18.69 3.96
N ILE A 63 -1.93 19.04 4.06
CA ILE A 63 -0.84 18.07 4.01
C ILE A 63 -0.91 17.07 5.17
N GLY A 64 -1.11 17.52 6.41
CA GLY A 64 -1.22 16.59 7.54
C GLY A 64 -2.52 15.80 7.52
N ILE A 65 -3.63 16.41 7.08
CA ILE A 65 -4.90 15.70 6.89
C ILE A 65 -4.73 14.57 5.86
N SER A 66 -4.10 14.86 4.71
CA SER A 66 -3.83 13.86 3.68
C SER A 66 -2.89 12.76 4.17
N MET A 67 -1.79 13.10 4.86
CA MET A 67 -0.87 12.11 5.43
C MET A 67 -1.55 11.21 6.45
N GLY A 68 -2.33 11.80 7.37
CA GLY A 68 -3.08 11.05 8.37
C GLY A 68 -4.10 10.11 7.73
N LEU A 69 -4.83 10.58 6.72
CA LEU A 69 -5.83 9.78 6.01
C LEU A 69 -5.16 8.64 5.22
N ILE A 70 -4.05 8.90 4.54
CA ILE A 70 -3.27 7.87 3.84
C ILE A 70 -2.79 6.83 4.85
N PHE A 71 -2.20 7.24 5.97
CA PHE A 71 -1.71 6.32 7.00
C PHE A 71 -2.82 5.44 7.58
N TRP A 72 -3.99 6.04 7.86
CA TRP A 72 -5.16 5.34 8.39
C TRP A 72 -5.76 4.34 7.39
N THR A 73 -5.91 4.74 6.13
CA THR A 73 -6.55 3.92 5.09
C THR A 73 -5.62 2.87 4.49
N PHE A 74 -4.30 3.08 4.56
CA PHE A 74 -3.29 2.21 3.99
C PHE A 74 -3.42 0.73 4.38
N PRO A 75 -3.48 0.34 5.67
CA PRO A 75 -3.50 -1.07 6.03
C PRO A 75 -4.81 -1.77 5.61
N HIS A 76 -5.93 -1.05 5.61
CA HIS A 76 -7.21 -1.56 5.11
C HIS A 76 -7.15 -1.82 3.60
N ALA A 77 -6.66 -0.86 2.82
CA ALA A 77 -6.46 -1.03 1.39
C ALA A 77 -5.47 -2.17 1.10
N LEU A 78 -4.40 -2.27 1.87
CA LEU A 78 -3.41 -3.33 1.75
C LEU A 78 -4.02 -4.72 1.95
N MET A 79 -4.89 -4.90 2.95
CA MET A 79 -5.56 -6.18 3.21
C MET A 79 -6.46 -6.60 2.04
N ILE A 80 -7.29 -5.69 1.54
CA ILE A 80 -8.21 -5.96 0.42
C ILE A 80 -7.42 -6.31 -0.84
N LEU A 81 -6.40 -5.51 -1.19
CA LEU A 81 -5.58 -5.73 -2.38
C LEU A 81 -4.74 -6.99 -2.30
N THR A 82 -4.16 -7.29 -1.13
CA THR A 82 -3.40 -8.53 -0.90
C THR A 82 -4.31 -9.74 -1.08
N THR A 83 -5.54 -9.68 -0.57
CA THR A 83 -6.53 -10.75 -0.71
C THR A 83 -6.92 -10.93 -2.17
N SER A 84 -7.32 -9.85 -2.86
CA SER A 84 -7.69 -9.88 -4.28
C SER A 84 -6.58 -10.43 -5.18
N LEU A 85 -5.33 -10.05 -4.92
CA LEU A 85 -4.18 -10.55 -5.65
C LEU A 85 -3.89 -12.02 -5.34
N ARG A 86 -4.10 -12.50 -4.11
CA ARG A 86 -3.89 -13.90 -3.73
C ARG A 86 -4.97 -14.84 -4.28
N THR A 87 -6.21 -14.38 -4.36
CA THR A 87 -7.35 -15.16 -4.88
C THR A 87 -7.42 -15.18 -6.42
N SER A 88 -6.55 -14.43 -7.10
CA SER A 88 -6.48 -14.43 -8.57
C SER A 88 -6.01 -15.79 -9.11
N ASP A 89 -6.69 -16.30 -10.13
CA ASP A 89 -6.41 -17.62 -10.74
C ASP A 89 -4.96 -17.70 -11.27
N ALA A 90 -4.20 -18.67 -10.74
CA ALA A 90 -2.83 -18.93 -11.14
C ALA A 90 -2.71 -19.48 -12.58
N ARG A 91 -3.75 -20.14 -13.10
CA ARG A 91 -3.77 -20.74 -14.43
C ARG A 91 -3.58 -19.70 -15.54
N LEU A 92 -4.07 -18.49 -15.33
CA LEU A 92 -3.89 -17.38 -16.28
C LEU A 92 -2.41 -16.98 -16.40
N TYR A 93 -1.64 -17.08 -15.31
CA TYR A 93 -0.21 -16.80 -15.32
C TYR A 93 0.58 -17.93 -16.00
N GLU A 94 0.19 -19.18 -15.76
CA GLU A 94 0.78 -20.34 -16.44
C GLU A 94 0.55 -20.27 -17.96
N ALA A 95 -0.68 -19.93 -18.38
CA ALA A 95 -1.01 -19.72 -19.79
C ALA A 95 -0.20 -18.57 -20.40
N ALA A 96 -0.09 -17.43 -19.72
CA ALA A 96 0.73 -16.30 -20.18
C ALA A 96 2.21 -16.70 -20.34
N ARG A 97 2.73 -17.53 -19.44
CA ARG A 97 4.11 -18.07 -19.51
C ARG A 97 4.27 -19.05 -20.67
N ALA A 98 3.30 -19.94 -20.91
CA ALA A 98 3.31 -20.87 -22.04
C ALA A 98 3.30 -20.13 -23.38
N LEU A 99 2.56 -19.02 -23.47
CA LEU A 99 2.52 -18.13 -24.63
C LEU A 99 3.73 -17.18 -24.74
N LYS A 100 4.74 -17.33 -23.86
CA LYS A 100 5.94 -16.45 -23.80
C LYS A 100 5.60 -14.96 -23.74
N THR A 101 4.53 -14.62 -23.02
CA THR A 101 4.10 -13.24 -22.83
C THR A 101 5.08 -12.50 -21.93
N SER A 102 5.44 -11.26 -22.28
CA SER A 102 6.35 -10.46 -21.47
C SER A 102 5.74 -10.09 -20.11
N PRO A 103 6.54 -9.90 -19.04
CA PRO A 103 6.03 -9.58 -17.71
C PRO A 103 5.14 -8.34 -17.67
N MET A 104 5.47 -7.31 -18.45
CA MET A 104 4.66 -6.10 -18.57
C MET A 104 3.29 -6.40 -19.17
N LYS A 105 3.24 -7.19 -20.25
CA LYS A 105 1.97 -7.57 -20.87
C LYS A 105 1.15 -8.46 -19.95
N THR A 106 1.78 -9.39 -19.22
CA THR A 106 1.12 -10.21 -18.18
C THR A 106 0.56 -9.33 -17.05
N PHE A 107 1.27 -8.30 -16.62
CA PHE A 107 0.78 -7.37 -15.60
C PHE A 107 -0.51 -6.66 -16.06
N PHE A 108 -0.52 -6.07 -17.26
CA PHE A 108 -1.68 -5.33 -17.75
C PHE A 108 -2.85 -6.22 -18.21
N MET A 109 -2.59 -7.43 -18.71
CA MET A 109 -3.64 -8.33 -19.21
C MET A 109 -4.14 -9.34 -18.19
N VAL A 110 -3.33 -9.72 -17.20
CA VAL A 110 -3.68 -10.74 -16.21
C VAL A 110 -3.79 -10.13 -14.82
N THR A 111 -2.72 -9.50 -14.32
CA THR A 111 -2.69 -9.04 -12.92
C THR A 111 -3.68 -7.91 -12.65
N LEU A 112 -3.62 -6.83 -13.44
CA LEU A 112 -4.44 -5.64 -13.20
C LEU A 112 -5.94 -5.93 -13.37
N PRO A 113 -6.40 -6.65 -14.42
CA PRO A 113 -7.80 -7.05 -14.55
C PRO A 113 -8.26 -8.02 -13.45
N ALA A 114 -7.40 -8.92 -12.98
CA ALA A 114 -7.75 -9.82 -11.89
C ALA A 114 -7.92 -9.09 -10.55
N ALA A 115 -7.15 -8.02 -10.32
CA ALA A 115 -7.25 -7.20 -9.12
C ALA A 115 -8.28 -6.06 -9.22
N LYS A 116 -8.98 -5.90 -10.36
CA LYS A 116 -9.82 -4.72 -10.64
C LYS A 116 -10.91 -4.47 -9.59
N TYR A 117 -11.60 -5.52 -9.14
CA TYR A 117 -12.66 -5.39 -8.15
C TYR A 117 -12.10 -5.09 -6.76
N GLY A 118 -10.93 -5.64 -6.43
CA GLY A 118 -10.20 -5.27 -5.22
C GLY A 118 -9.76 -3.81 -5.24
N LEU A 119 -9.28 -3.32 -6.38
CA LEU A 119 -8.88 -1.92 -6.55
C LEU A 119 -10.07 -0.96 -6.38
N ILE A 120 -11.20 -1.26 -7.04
CA ILE A 120 -12.44 -0.47 -6.94
C ILE A 120 -12.97 -0.47 -5.50
N SER A 121 -12.88 -1.59 -4.78
CA SER A 121 -13.32 -1.67 -3.38
C SER A 121 -12.47 -0.85 -2.40
N THR A 122 -11.28 -0.40 -2.81
CA THR A 122 -10.38 0.42 -1.98
C THR A 122 -10.40 1.91 -2.31
N LEU A 123 -11.23 2.31 -3.28
CA LEU A 123 -11.41 3.70 -3.70
C LEU A 123 -12.53 4.35 -2.87
#